data_AF-A0A077JF29-F1
#
_entry.id   AF-A0A077JF29-F1
#
_cell.length_a   1.000
_cell.length_b   1.000
_cell.length_c   1.000
_cell.angle_alpha   90.00
_cell.angle_beta   90.00
_cell.angle_gamma   90.00
#
_symmetry.space_group_name_H-M   'P 1'
#
loop_
_entity.id
_entity.type
_entity.pdbx_description
1 polymer ?
#
loop_
_entity_poly.entity_id
_entity_poly.type
_entity_poly.pdbx_seq_one_letter_code
_entity_poly.pdbx_strand_id
1 'polypeptide(L)'
;MVTLYNTLLLIDGYNIIGNWTSLQLTRDRHGLEPARRELVEALVNYAAHSGYQAQVVFDSQYRKTPSSLEKHSPNLSIHFTAWAQTADTYIEKVCASFFHKTSFTPPRLIVATSDRDQRLTVIGYGAEWMSAQHLADEINLSTHQVRRKQRPSKRSQGRFLFNCLDAESQARLAQWQEGTN
;
A
#
# COMPACT_ATOMS: atom_id res chain seq x y z
N MET A 1 14.57 15.03 11.92
CA MET A 1 15.24 14.01 11.07
C MET A 1 14.48 13.93 9.76
N VAL A 2 15.16 14.11 8.62
CA VAL A 2 14.56 13.87 7.31
C VAL A 2 14.61 12.36 7.08
N THR A 3 13.46 11.71 6.98
CA THR A 3 13.40 10.29 6.61
C THR A 3 13.93 10.19 5.17
N LEU A 4 15.14 9.64 5.01
CA LEU A 4 15.71 9.31 3.71
C LEU A 4 15.04 8.02 3.24
N TYR A 5 14.04 8.17 2.37
CA TYR A 5 13.38 7.02 1.79
C TYR A 5 14.24 6.48 0.66
N ASN A 6 14.60 5.20 0.77
CA ASN A 6 15.47 4.55 -0.20
C ASN A 6 14.70 4.10 -1.46
N THR A 7 13.37 4.07 -1.43
CA THR A 7 12.53 3.56 -2.54
C THR A 7 11.40 4.53 -2.88
N LEU A 8 11.33 4.93 -4.16
CA LEU A 8 10.22 5.66 -4.77
C LEU A 8 9.35 4.67 -5.56
N LEU A 9 8.05 4.66 -5.29
CA LEU A 9 7.04 3.88 -6.00
C LEU A 9 6.13 4.84 -6.78
N LEU A 10 6.23 4.82 -8.10
CA LEU A 10 5.33 5.53 -9.01
C LEU A 10 4.18 4.60 -9.41
N ILE A 11 2.95 5.08 -9.32
CA ILE A 11 1.76 4.29 -9.62
C ILE A 11 0.94 4.99 -10.71
N ASP A 12 0.64 4.29 -11.80
CA ASP A 12 -0.35 4.74 -12.79
C ASP A 12 -1.77 4.45 -12.27
N GLY A 13 -2.41 5.46 -11.72
CA GLY A 13 -3.63 5.30 -10.93
C GLY A 13 -4.81 4.73 -11.73
N TYR A 14 -5.01 5.15 -12.98
CA TYR A 14 -6.12 4.62 -13.77
C TYR A 14 -5.85 3.24 -14.31
N ASN A 15 -4.59 2.94 -14.66
CA ASN A 15 -4.23 1.60 -15.04
C ASN A 15 -4.46 0.63 -13.87
N ILE A 16 -4.06 1.00 -12.64
CA ILE A 16 -4.33 0.18 -11.45
C ILE A 16 -5.83 -0.03 -11.23
N ILE A 17 -6.63 1.05 -11.22
CA ILE A 17 -8.10 0.93 -11.06
C ILE A 17 -8.68 0.03 -12.17
N GLY A 18 -8.16 0.15 -13.39
CA GLY A 18 -8.59 -0.61 -14.54
C GLY A 18 -8.17 -2.08 -14.55
N ASN A 19 -7.24 -2.51 -13.69
CA ASN A 19 -6.71 -3.88 -13.67
C ASN A 19 -6.82 -4.57 -12.29
N TRP A 20 -7.30 -3.86 -11.26
CA TRP A 20 -7.55 -4.44 -9.95
C TRP A 20 -9.06 -4.69 -9.77
N THR A 21 -9.45 -5.96 -9.73
CA THR A 21 -10.84 -6.42 -9.69
C THR A 21 -11.74 -5.70 -8.69
N SER A 22 -11.32 -5.49 -7.43
CA SER A 22 -12.17 -4.80 -6.45
C SER A 22 -12.40 -3.33 -6.81
N LEU A 23 -11.36 -2.64 -7.29
CA LEU A 23 -11.47 -1.25 -7.74
C LEU A 23 -12.30 -1.11 -9.01
N GLN A 24 -12.21 -2.07 -9.93
CA GLN A 24 -13.10 -2.13 -11.11
C GLN A 24 -14.56 -2.24 -10.65
N LEU A 25 -14.86 -3.14 -9.71
CA LEU A 25 -16.22 -3.29 -9.16
C LEU A 25 -16.71 -2.00 -8.49
N THR A 26 -15.87 -1.32 -7.72
CA THR A 26 -16.21 -0.03 -7.11
C THR A 26 -16.44 1.04 -8.17
N ARG A 27 -15.59 1.11 -9.19
CA ARG A 27 -15.73 2.03 -10.33
C ARG A 27 -17.05 1.82 -11.05
N ASP A 28 -17.37 0.56 -11.36
CA ASP A 28 -18.54 0.21 -12.17
C ASP A 28 -19.85 0.42 -11.39
N ARG A 29 -19.83 0.27 -10.06
CA ARG A 29 -21.02 0.45 -9.20
C ARG A 29 -21.22 1.87 -8.68
N HIS A 30 -20.14 2.58 -8.38
CA HIS A 30 -20.18 3.85 -7.64
C HIS A 30 -19.50 5.01 -8.38
N GLY A 31 -18.86 4.73 -9.51
CA GLY A 31 -18.15 5.71 -10.32
C GLY A 31 -16.66 5.79 -9.98
N LEU A 32 -15.94 6.59 -10.77
CA LEU A 32 -14.49 6.64 -10.74
C LEU A 32 -13.92 7.32 -9.48
N GLU A 33 -14.59 8.33 -8.95
CA GLU A 33 -14.13 9.04 -7.75
C GLU A 33 -14.07 8.14 -6.51
N PRO A 34 -15.10 7.32 -6.20
CA PRO A 34 -14.98 6.30 -5.15
C PRO A 34 -13.82 5.32 -5.35
N ALA A 35 -13.59 4.85 -6.58
CA ALA A 35 -12.48 3.94 -6.86
C ALA A 35 -11.10 4.60 -6.66
N ARG A 36 -10.95 5.89 -7.01
CA ARG A 36 -9.73 6.64 -6.70
C ARG A 36 -9.49 6.73 -5.20
N ARG A 37 -10.54 7.04 -4.43
CA ARG A 37 -10.43 7.14 -2.97
C ARG A 37 -10.02 5.81 -2.35
N GLU A 38 -10.66 4.72 -2.76
CA GLU A 38 -10.34 3.37 -2.29
C GLU A 38 -8.89 2.99 -2.61
N LEU A 39 -8.40 3.29 -3.82
CA LEU A 39 -7.00 3.08 -4.19
C LEU A 39 -6.05 3.88 -3.30
N VAL A 40 -6.31 5.17 -3.10
CA VAL A 40 -5.47 6.06 -2.29
C VAL A 40 -5.40 5.55 -0.85
N GLU A 41 -6.54 5.18 -0.25
CA GLU A 41 -6.60 4.63 1.12
C GLU A 41 -5.78 3.34 1.26
N ALA A 42 -5.88 2.43 0.28
CA ALA A 42 -5.11 1.20 0.27
C ALA A 42 -3.59 1.47 0.21
N LEU A 43 -3.19 2.45 -0.60
CA LEU A 43 -1.79 2.83 -0.78
C LEU A 43 -1.18 3.57 0.41
N VAL A 44 -1.96 4.35 1.17
CA VAL A 44 -1.46 5.01 2.39
C VAL A 44 -0.88 3.97 3.36
N ASN A 45 -1.64 2.92 3.63
CA ASN A 45 -1.24 1.87 4.56
C ASN A 45 -0.05 1.08 4.03
N TYR A 46 -0.10 0.71 2.75
CA TYR A 46 0.96 -0.05 2.11
C TYR A 46 2.28 0.72 2.03
N ALA A 47 2.27 1.99 1.61
CA ALA A 47 3.48 2.81 1.52
C ALA A 47 4.14 3.01 2.89
N ALA A 48 3.35 3.20 3.94
CA ALA A 48 3.85 3.29 5.31
C ALA A 48 4.44 1.96 5.81
N HIS A 49 3.76 0.83 5.57
CA HIS A 49 4.22 -0.50 5.98
C HIS A 49 5.49 -0.94 5.24
N SER A 50 5.58 -0.66 3.94
CA SER A 50 6.72 -1.01 3.09
C SER A 50 7.89 -0.03 3.21
N GLY A 51 7.69 1.12 3.88
CA GLY A 51 8.71 2.18 3.99
C GLY A 51 8.99 2.91 2.68
N TYR A 52 8.03 2.91 1.76
CA TYR A 52 8.17 3.53 0.44
C TYR A 52 7.73 5.00 0.46
N GLN A 53 8.25 5.78 -0.48
CA GLN A 53 7.60 7.00 -0.94
C GLN A 53 6.75 6.66 -2.14
N ALA A 54 5.45 6.71 -1.99
CA ALA A 54 4.52 6.46 -3.07
C ALA A 54 4.04 7.77 -3.70
N GLN A 55 3.94 7.76 -5.02
CA GLN A 55 3.31 8.83 -5.77
C GLN A 55 2.35 8.22 -6.80
N VAL A 56 1.06 8.51 -6.63
CA VAL A 56 0.02 8.08 -7.57
C VAL A 56 -0.19 9.16 -8.59
N VAL A 57 -0.20 8.79 -9.86
CA VAL A 57 -0.39 9.70 -10.98
C VAL A 57 -1.75 9.44 -11.60
N PHE A 58 -2.59 10.46 -11.68
CA PHE A 58 -3.86 10.42 -12.38
C PHE A 58 -3.86 11.39 -13.53
N ASP A 59 -4.31 10.93 -14.70
CA ASP A 59 -4.55 11.81 -15.83
C ASP A 59 -5.65 12.83 -15.54
N SER A 60 -5.39 14.08 -15.93
CA SER A 60 -6.42 15.10 -15.93
C SER A 60 -7.52 14.73 -16.92
N GLN A 61 -8.76 14.69 -16.44
CA GLN A 61 -9.92 14.44 -17.28
C GLN A 61 -10.26 15.67 -18.11
N TYR A 62 -9.52 15.90 -19.20
CA TYR A 62 -9.77 16.86 -20.30
C TYR A 62 -10.10 18.33 -19.93
N ARG A 63 -10.17 18.70 -18.65
CA ARG A 63 -10.33 20.07 -18.20
C ARG A 63 -8.98 20.77 -18.32
N LYS A 64 -8.98 22.02 -18.80
CA LYS A 64 -7.78 22.86 -18.89
C LYS A 64 -7.33 23.29 -17.49
N THR A 65 -6.81 22.35 -16.71
CA THR A 65 -6.29 22.58 -15.37
C THR A 65 -4.76 22.46 -15.36
N PRO A 66 -4.04 23.27 -14.57
CA PRO A 66 -2.63 23.05 -14.32
C PRO A 66 -2.43 21.71 -13.60
N SER A 67 -1.22 21.15 -13.67
CA SER A 67 -0.86 19.99 -12.86
C SER A 67 -0.99 20.31 -11.37
N SER A 68 -1.48 19.37 -10.57
CA SER A 68 -1.57 19.50 -9.11
C SER A 68 -0.74 18.41 -8.44
N LEU A 69 -0.05 18.76 -7.36
CA LEU A 69 0.61 17.79 -6.48
C LEU A 69 0.05 17.96 -5.07
N GLU A 70 -0.64 16.93 -4.59
CA GLU A 70 -1.28 16.92 -3.29
C GLU A 70 -0.55 15.93 -2.38
N LYS A 71 0.01 16.43 -1.28
CA LYS A 71 0.56 15.56 -0.23
C LYS A 71 -0.60 14.99 0.57
N HIS A 72 -0.86 13.70 0.41
CA HIS A 72 -1.97 13.01 1.08
C HIS A 72 -1.54 12.46 2.45
N SER A 73 -0.31 11.95 2.56
CA SER A 73 0.30 11.50 3.81
C SER A 73 1.83 11.68 3.76
N PRO A 74 2.58 11.43 4.86
CA PRO A 74 4.05 11.48 4.84
C PRO A 74 4.71 10.53 3.82
N ASN A 75 3.99 9.47 3.42
CA ASN A 75 4.47 8.43 2.52
C ASN A 75 3.75 8.40 1.17
N LEU A 76 2.74 9.25 0.97
CA LEU A 76 1.92 9.23 -0.23
C LEU A 76 1.64 10.64 -0.75
N SER A 77 1.93 10.85 -2.03
CA SER A 77 1.49 12.02 -2.77
C SER A 77 0.63 11.62 -3.96
N ILE A 78 -0.25 12.52 -4.38
CA ILE A 78 -1.14 12.35 -5.52
C ILE A 78 -0.77 13.44 -6.53
N HIS A 79 -0.47 13.05 -7.76
CA HIS A 79 -0.17 13.96 -8.84
C HIS A 79 -1.27 13.87 -9.89
N PHE A 80 -1.93 15.00 -10.15
CA PHE A 80 -2.82 15.16 -11.29
C PHE A 80 -2.03 15.82 -12.40
N THR A 81 -1.96 15.18 -13.57
CA THR A 81 -1.20 15.69 -14.71
C THR A 81 -1.80 17.00 -15.23
N ALA A 82 -1.00 17.80 -15.94
CA ALA A 82 -1.53 18.97 -16.63
C ALA A 82 -2.43 18.56 -17.81
N TRP A 83 -3.23 19.50 -18.32
CA TRP A 83 -3.94 19.30 -19.58
C TRP A 83 -2.99 18.89 -20.72
N ALA A 84 -3.40 17.90 -21.51
CA ALA A 84 -2.62 17.29 -22.59
C ALA A 84 -1.32 16.57 -22.16
N GLN A 85 -1.12 16.31 -20.86
CA GLN A 85 -0.07 15.41 -20.36
C GLN A 85 -0.69 14.11 -19.85
N THR A 86 -0.11 12.97 -20.23
CA THR A 86 -0.50 11.65 -19.71
C THR A 86 0.36 11.21 -18.53
N ALA A 87 -0.12 10.24 -17.77
CA ALA A 87 0.50 9.64 -16.62
C ALA A 87 1.77 8.94 -17.07
N ASP A 88 1.70 8.27 -18.22
CA ASP A 88 2.83 7.69 -18.92
C ASP A 88 3.95 8.71 -19.13
N THR A 89 3.65 9.83 -19.81
CA THR A 89 4.64 10.89 -20.07
C THR A 89 5.20 11.50 -18.78
N TYR A 90 4.37 11.63 -17.74
CA TYR A 90 4.85 12.10 -16.44
C TYR A 90 5.82 11.10 -15.80
N ILE A 91 5.43 9.83 -15.72
CA ILE A 91 6.22 8.74 -15.12
C ILE A 91 7.55 8.57 -15.87
N GLU A 92 7.54 8.59 -17.20
CA GLU A 92 8.74 8.54 -18.04
C GLU A 92 9.72 9.66 -17.71
N LYS A 93 9.23 10.91 -17.59
CA LYS A 93 10.07 12.07 -17.22
C LYS A 93 10.70 11.90 -15.84
N VAL A 94 9.94 11.35 -14.88
CA VAL A 94 10.47 11.07 -13.54
C VAL A 94 11.54 9.97 -13.62
N CYS A 95 11.28 8.88 -14.35
CA CYS A 95 12.25 7.79 -14.55
C CYS A 95 13.54 8.28 -15.19
N ALA A 96 13.44 9.04 -16.28
CA ALA A 96 14.59 9.63 -16.97
C ALA A 96 15.38 10.56 -16.03
N SER A 97 14.71 11.39 -15.24
CA SER A 97 15.37 12.31 -14.29
C SER A 97 16.06 11.56 -13.14
N PHE A 98 15.49 10.42 -12.74
CA PHE A 98 16.01 9.59 -11.65
C PHE A 98 17.26 8.83 -12.08
N PHE A 99 17.30 8.32 -13.31
CA PHE A 99 18.45 7.65 -13.90
C PHE A 99 19.74 8.49 -13.86
N HIS A 100 19.63 9.81 -14.02
CA HIS A 100 20.78 10.71 -14.05
C HIS A 100 21.37 11.04 -12.66
N LYS A 101 20.78 10.55 -11.55
CA LYS A 101 21.26 10.82 -10.19
C LYS A 101 22.27 9.77 -9.74
N THR A 102 23.54 9.96 -10.07
CA THR A 102 24.67 9.18 -9.56
C THR A 102 24.95 9.50 -8.08
N SER A 103 24.40 8.71 -7.17
CA SER A 103 24.79 8.70 -5.75
C SER A 103 25.36 7.33 -5.37
N PHE A 104 26.21 7.27 -4.33
CA PHE A 104 26.89 6.05 -3.87
C PHE A 104 25.92 4.92 -3.51
N THR A 105 24.68 5.25 -3.11
CA THR A 105 23.56 4.33 -2.97
C THR A 105 22.42 4.86 -3.85
N PRO A 106 22.26 4.37 -5.10
CA PRO A 106 21.18 4.85 -5.93
C PRO A 106 19.85 4.48 -5.27
N PRO A 107 18.92 5.44 -5.10
CA PRO A 107 17.60 5.12 -4.62
C PRO A 107 16.94 4.12 -5.59
N ARG A 108 16.08 3.25 -5.07
CA ARG A 108 15.31 2.28 -5.88
C ARG A 108 14.08 2.99 -6.46
N LEU A 109 13.80 2.77 -7.75
CA LEU A 109 12.60 3.25 -8.41
C LEU A 109 11.76 2.07 -8.87
N ILE A 110 10.48 2.06 -8.47
CA ILE A 110 9.51 1.05 -8.87
C ILE A 110 8.36 1.76 -9.58
N VAL A 111 7.91 1.20 -10.70
CA VAL A 111 6.72 1.67 -11.42
C VAL A 111 5.66 0.57 -11.43
N ALA A 112 4.47 0.91 -10.93
CA ALA A 112 3.31 0.03 -10.94
C ALA A 112 2.38 0.39 -12.11
N THR A 113 2.35 -0.48 -13.12
CA THR A 113 1.41 -0.44 -14.25
C THR A 113 1.30 -1.83 -14.89
N SER A 114 0.14 -2.14 -15.47
CA SER A 114 -0.08 -3.30 -16.33
C SER A 114 -0.07 -2.94 -17.82
N ASP A 115 0.21 -1.68 -18.19
CA ASP A 115 0.43 -1.30 -19.58
C ASP A 115 1.77 -1.86 -20.10
N ARG A 116 1.73 -2.50 -21.27
CA ARG A 116 2.88 -3.21 -21.85
C ARG A 116 3.92 -2.25 -22.40
N ASP A 117 3.50 -1.19 -23.08
CA ASP A 117 4.41 -0.25 -23.72
C ASP A 117 5.10 0.57 -22.64
N GLN A 118 4.32 1.05 -21.66
CA GLN A 118 4.86 1.76 -20.51
C GLN A 118 5.85 0.91 -19.71
N ARG A 119 5.56 -0.39 -19.52
CA ARG A 119 6.49 -1.33 -18.87
C ARG A 119 7.85 -1.36 -19.57
N LEU A 120 7.88 -1.49 -20.90
CA LEU A 120 9.14 -1.56 -21.64
C LEU A 120 9.94 -0.27 -21.48
N THR A 121 9.27 0.88 -21.55
CA THR A 121 9.90 2.19 -21.41
C THR A 121 10.53 2.38 -20.04
N VAL A 122 9.79 2.11 -18.95
CA VAL A 122 10.31 2.34 -17.59
C VAL A 122 11.43 1.38 -17.21
N ILE A 123 11.38 0.14 -17.68
CA ILE A 123 12.48 -0.81 -17.55
C ILE A 123 13.71 -0.31 -18.32
N GLY A 124 13.51 0.28 -19.51
CA GLY A 124 14.57 0.91 -20.30
C GLY A 124 15.27 2.05 -19.56
N TYR A 125 14.55 2.76 -18.68
CA TYR A 125 15.12 3.78 -17.78
C TYR A 125 15.71 3.22 -16.48
N GLY A 126 15.78 1.90 -16.32
CA GLY A 126 16.34 1.23 -15.13
C GLY A 126 15.40 1.19 -13.92
N ALA A 127 14.11 1.48 -14.10
CA ALA A 127 13.11 1.29 -13.05
C ALA A 127 12.70 -0.19 -12.95
N GLU A 128 12.37 -0.61 -11.73
CA GLU A 128 11.73 -1.90 -11.51
C GLU A 128 10.25 -1.82 -11.88
N TRP A 129 9.73 -2.89 -12.47
CA TRP A 129 8.32 -2.96 -12.87
C TRP A 129 7.50 -3.82 -11.91
N MET A 130 6.29 -3.36 -11.62
CA MET A 130 5.28 -4.06 -10.83
C MET A 130 3.94 -4.04 -11.59
N SER A 131 3.28 -5.19 -11.71
CA SER A 131 1.94 -5.24 -12.30
C SER A 131 0.87 -4.77 -11.33
N ALA A 132 -0.31 -4.41 -11.84
CA ALA A 132 -1.45 -4.06 -10.98
C ALA A 132 -1.88 -5.21 -10.07
N GLN A 133 -1.86 -6.44 -10.58
CA GLN A 133 -2.19 -7.62 -9.79
C GLN A 133 -1.15 -7.86 -8.68
N HIS A 134 0.14 -7.71 -8.99
CA HIS A 134 1.19 -7.88 -7.98
C HIS A 134 1.07 -6.82 -6.87
N LEU A 135 0.82 -5.56 -7.24
CA LEU A 135 0.58 -4.48 -6.29
C LEU A 135 -0.64 -4.80 -5.39
N ALA A 136 -1.74 -5.26 -5.98
CA ALA A 136 -2.94 -5.64 -5.24
C ALA A 136 -2.66 -6.77 -4.23
N ASP A 137 -1.92 -7.79 -4.65
CA ASP A 137 -1.54 -8.93 -3.81
C ASP A 137 -0.64 -8.48 -2.64
N GLU A 138 0.36 -7.64 -2.89
CA GLU A 138 1.22 -7.08 -1.84
C GLU A 138 0.43 -6.22 -0.84
N ILE A 139 -0.51 -5.40 -1.32
CA ILE A 139 -1.37 -4.58 -0.45
C ILE A 139 -2.26 -5.47 0.42
N ASN A 140 -2.87 -6.51 -0.16
CA ASN A 140 -3.70 -7.46 0.59
C ASN A 140 -2.87 -8.18 1.67
N LEU A 141 -1.67 -8.65 1.31
CA LEU A 141 -0.75 -9.31 2.24
C LEU A 141 -0.35 -8.37 3.39
N SER A 142 0.03 -7.12 3.09
CA SER A 142 0.40 -6.14 4.12
C SER A 142 -0.76 -5.85 5.06
N THR A 143 -1.98 -5.69 4.54
CA THR A 143 -3.21 -5.50 5.33
C THR A 143 -3.46 -6.67 6.28
N HIS A 144 -3.29 -7.92 5.81
CA HIS A 144 -3.42 -9.10 6.65
C HIS A 144 -2.34 -9.17 7.75
N GLN A 145 -1.11 -8.79 7.45
CA GLN A 145 -0.01 -8.77 8.43
C GLN A 145 -0.25 -7.73 9.53
N VAL A 146 -0.67 -6.52 9.16
CA VAL A 146 -1.02 -5.46 10.12
C VAL A 146 -2.15 -5.93 11.05
N ARG A 147 -3.22 -6.50 10.48
CA ARG A 147 -4.35 -7.05 11.26
C ARG A 147 -3.91 -8.18 12.20
N ARG A 148 -2.99 -9.05 11.78
CA ARG A 148 -2.43 -10.12 12.65
C ARG A 148 -1.63 -9.56 13.82
N LYS A 149 -0.83 -8.51 13.60
CA LYS A 149 -0.04 -7.86 14.67
C LYS A 149 -0.92 -7.10 15.67
N GLN A 150 -2.03 -6.53 15.19
CA GLN A 150 -2.99 -5.79 16.02
C GLN A 150 -3.97 -6.69 16.79
N ARG A 151 -4.09 -7.98 16.43
CA ARG A 151 -4.88 -8.92 17.22
C ARG A 151 -4.23 -9.06 18.59
N PRO A 152 -4.93 -8.74 19.70
CA PRO A 152 -4.40 -9.02 21.02
C PRO A 152 -4.07 -10.51 21.08
N SER A 153 -2.85 -10.85 21.53
CA SER A 153 -2.54 -12.25 21.79
C SER A 153 -3.66 -12.76 22.69
N LYS A 154 -4.29 -13.89 22.34
CA LYS A 154 -5.15 -14.61 23.29
C LYS A 154 -4.23 -15.07 24.42
N ARG A 155 -3.89 -14.17 25.35
CA ARG A 155 -3.29 -14.52 26.63
C ARG A 155 -4.30 -15.49 27.22
N SER A 156 -3.89 -16.74 27.42
CA SER A 156 -4.73 -17.75 28.05
C SER A 156 -5.09 -17.24 29.44
N GLN A 157 -6.21 -16.54 29.57
CA GLN A 157 -6.74 -16.06 30.86
C GLN A 157 -6.89 -17.22 31.83
N GLY A 158 -7.12 -18.44 31.33
CA GLY A 158 -7.19 -19.66 32.15
C GLY A 158 -5.92 -19.94 32.99
N ARG A 159 -4.71 -19.66 32.46
CA ARG A 159 -3.46 -19.90 33.22
C ARG A 159 -3.12 -18.80 34.22
N PHE A 160 -3.58 -17.57 33.97
CA PHE A 160 -3.34 -16.44 34.87
C PHE A 160 -4.35 -16.41 36.03
N LEU A 161 -5.61 -16.77 35.78
CA LEU A 161 -6.64 -16.82 36.82
C LEU A 161 -6.37 -17.94 37.83
N PHE A 162 -5.98 -19.13 37.36
CA PHE A 162 -5.64 -20.25 38.25
C PHE A 162 -4.50 -19.90 39.22
N ASN A 163 -3.49 -19.17 38.74
CA ASN A 163 -2.34 -18.75 39.56
C ASN A 163 -2.63 -17.58 40.52
N CYS A 164 -3.76 -16.90 40.38
CA CYS A 164 -4.19 -15.83 41.29
C CYS A 164 -5.17 -16.31 42.38
N LEU A 165 -5.62 -17.57 42.30
CA LEU A 165 -6.44 -18.17 43.35
C LEU A 165 -5.55 -18.50 44.56
N ASP A 166 -6.08 -18.27 45.75
CA ASP A 166 -5.49 -18.73 47.00
C ASP A 166 -5.46 -20.27 47.05
N ALA A 167 -4.58 -20.83 47.89
CA ALA A 167 -4.35 -22.27 47.97
C ALA A 167 -5.62 -23.07 48.34
N GLU A 168 -6.55 -22.47 49.09
CA GLU A 168 -7.81 -23.10 49.48
C GLU A 168 -8.77 -23.19 48.28
N SER A 169 -8.89 -22.12 47.51
CA SER A 169 -9.67 -22.10 46.26
C SER A 169 -9.14 -23.08 45.20
N GLN A 170 -7.82 -23.25 45.10
CA GLN A 170 -7.21 -24.23 44.19
C GLN A 170 -7.50 -25.68 44.60
N ALA A 171 -7.41 -26.00 45.90
CA ALA A 171 -7.68 -27.34 46.42
C ALA A 171 -9.15 -27.75 46.24
N ARG A 172 -10.09 -26.81 46.44
CA ARG A 172 -11.52 -27.05 46.20
C ARG A 172 -11.82 -27.38 44.75
N LEU A 173 -11.17 -26.70 43.80
CA LEU A 173 -11.32 -26.96 42.37
C LEU A 173 -10.75 -28.34 41.97
N ALA A 174 -9.63 -28.76 42.56
CA ALA A 174 -9.04 -30.08 42.30
C ALA A 174 -9.97 -31.21 42.79
N GLN A 175 -10.55 -31.09 43.98
CA GLN A 175 -11.53 -32.05 44.50
C GLN A 175 -12.77 -32.19 43.59
N TRP A 176 -13.22 -31.08 43.00
CA TRP A 176 -14.38 -31.10 42.09
C TRP A 176 -14.08 -31.81 40.76
N GLN A 177 -12.80 -31.83 40.33
CA GLN A 177 -12.39 -32.56 39.13
C GLN A 177 -12.20 -34.07 39.37
N GLU A 178 -11.90 -34.49 40.61
CA GLU A 178 -11.80 -35.91 40.97
C GLU A 178 -13.17 -36.58 41.23
N GLY A 179 -14.20 -35.79 41.57
CA GLY A 179 -15.55 -36.29 41.87
C GLY A 179 -16.50 -36.48 40.67
N THR A 180 -16.01 -36.34 39.43
CA THR A 180 -16.82 -36.49 38.19
C THR A 180 -16.42 -37.69 37.33
N ASN A 181 -15.96 -38.77 37.97
CA ASN A 181 -15.74 -40.08 37.32
C ASN A 181 -16.53 -41.18 38.02
#